data_AF-A0A3B0VVI1-F1
#
_entry.id   AF-A0A3B0VVI1-F1
#
_cell.length_a   1.000
_cell.length_b   1.000
_cell.length_c   1.000
_cell.angle_alpha   90.00
_cell.angle_beta   90.00
_cell.angle_gamma   90.00
#
_symmetry.space_group_name_H-M   'P 1'
#
loop_
_entity.id
_entity.type
_entity.pdbx_description
1 polymer ?
#
loop_
_entity_poly.entity_id
_entity_poly.type
_entity_poly.pdbx_seq_one_letter_code
_entity_poly.pdbx_strand_id
1 'polypeptide(L)'
;MTTENTTGQQDPHAQREAEKYDNPIPSREFILEALEEAQKPLRIYQVAKVLEVSEEDEERYEALSRRLKAMVRDGQLIRNRRGAFGLLKKMDLIKGRVLGHPDGYGFLVPEEGGK
;
A
#
# COMPACT_ATOMS: atom_id res chain seq x y z
N MET A 1 2.53 -40.73 4.88
CA MET A 1 3.78 -40.71 4.09
C MET A 1 3.31 -40.45 2.67
N THR A 2 3.52 -39.30 2.03
CA THR A 2 4.70 -38.43 1.81
C THR A 2 4.15 -37.08 1.30
N THR A 3 4.33 -35.94 1.98
CA THR A 3 5.34 -34.86 1.77
C THR A 3 5.60 -34.45 0.32
N GLU A 4 5.09 -33.27 -0.07
CA GLU A 4 5.72 -32.43 -1.09
C GLU A 4 5.83 -31.00 -0.57
N ASN A 5 7.08 -30.67 -0.23
CA ASN A 5 7.59 -29.33 0.07
C ASN A 5 7.68 -28.55 -1.25
N THR A 6 7.17 -27.32 -1.32
CA THR A 6 7.52 -26.39 -2.40
C THR A 6 8.06 -25.11 -1.79
N THR A 7 9.39 -25.17 -1.59
CA THR A 7 10.41 -24.12 -1.75
C THR A 7 9.94 -22.67 -1.91
N GLY A 8 10.49 -21.85 -1.01
CA GLY A 8 10.34 -20.40 -0.96
C GLY A 8 10.73 -19.69 -2.26
N GLN A 9 9.87 -18.76 -2.65
CA GLN A 9 10.19 -17.68 -3.57
C GLN A 9 11.31 -16.84 -2.95
N GLN A 10 12.53 -17.03 -3.46
CA GLN A 10 13.64 -16.12 -3.22
C GLN A 10 13.48 -14.91 -4.13
N ASP A 11 13.34 -13.74 -3.53
CA ASP A 11 13.24 -12.46 -4.22
C ASP A 11 14.49 -12.17 -5.07
N PRO A 12 14.38 -12.08 -6.40
CA PRO A 12 15.50 -11.86 -7.32
C PRO A 12 16.12 -10.46 -7.24
N HIS A 13 15.63 -9.61 -6.33
CA HIS A 13 16.06 -8.22 -6.17
C HIS A 13 16.58 -7.89 -4.78
N ALA A 14 16.59 -8.85 -3.85
CA ALA A 14 17.11 -8.67 -2.49
C ALA A 14 18.56 -8.15 -2.46
N GLN A 15 19.38 -8.55 -3.43
CA GLN A 15 20.77 -8.09 -3.54
C GLN A 15 20.93 -6.64 -4.03
N ARG A 16 19.97 -6.07 -4.79
CA ARG A 16 20.11 -4.69 -5.30
C ARG A 16 19.82 -3.62 -4.26
N GLU A 17 19.04 -3.95 -3.24
CA GLU A 17 18.64 -2.98 -2.21
C GLU A 17 19.47 -3.07 -0.91
N ALA A 18 20.26 -4.14 -0.76
CA ALA A 18 21.18 -4.31 0.36
C ALA A 18 22.35 -3.30 0.36
N GLU A 19 22.64 -2.63 -0.75
CA GLU A 19 23.76 -1.68 -0.86
C GLU A 19 23.43 -0.25 -0.36
N LYS A 20 22.18 0.04 0.02
CA LYS A 20 21.79 1.44 0.26
C LYS A 20 21.56 1.85 1.72
N TYR A 21 21.34 0.94 2.66
CA TYR A 21 21.07 1.30 4.06
C TYR A 21 21.47 0.20 5.07
N ASP A 22 22.16 0.59 6.13
CA ASP A 22 22.61 -0.26 7.26
C ASP A 22 21.48 -0.88 8.10
N ASN A 23 20.21 -0.52 7.83
CA ASN A 23 19.03 -1.03 8.51
C ASN A 23 17.93 -1.29 7.46
N PRO A 24 17.58 -2.54 7.11
CA PRO A 24 16.73 -2.84 5.97
C PRO A 24 15.30 -2.35 6.23
N ILE A 25 14.98 -1.19 5.65
CA ILE A 25 13.61 -0.70 5.52
C ILE A 25 12.99 -1.45 4.34
N PRO A 26 11.77 -2.00 4.48
CA PRO A 26 11.10 -2.68 3.39
C PRO A 26 11.08 -1.87 2.11
N SER A 27 11.31 -2.56 1.00
CA SER A 27 11.41 -1.95 -0.31
C SER A 27 10.08 -1.37 -0.79
N ARG A 28 10.15 -0.51 -1.80
CA ARG A 28 8.93 0.04 -2.41
C ARG A 28 8.10 -1.09 -3.05
N GLU A 29 8.78 -2.03 -3.70
CA GLU A 29 8.16 -3.17 -4.38
C GLU A 29 7.50 -4.12 -3.39
N PHE A 30 8.20 -4.45 -2.30
CA PHE A 30 7.68 -5.35 -1.27
C PHE A 30 6.48 -4.75 -0.53
N ILE A 31 6.47 -3.43 -0.30
CA ILE A 31 5.27 -2.74 0.24
C ILE A 31 4.08 -2.83 -0.74
N LEU A 32 4.32 -2.71 -2.05
CA LEU A 32 3.27 -2.82 -3.06
C LEU A 32 2.73 -4.24 -3.12
N GLU A 33 3.60 -5.25 -3.10
CA GLU A 33 3.24 -6.67 -3.07
C GLU A 33 2.44 -7.03 -1.82
N ALA A 34 2.90 -6.63 -0.62
CA ALA A 34 2.17 -6.86 0.62
C ALA A 34 0.75 -6.24 0.60
N LEU A 35 0.58 -5.07 -0.01
CA LEU A 35 -0.73 -4.44 -0.19
C LEU A 35 -1.56 -5.09 -1.32
N GLU A 36 -0.90 -5.63 -2.34
CA GLU A 36 -1.51 -6.39 -3.43
C GLU A 36 -2.10 -7.71 -2.94
N GLU A 37 -1.32 -8.47 -2.18
CA GLU A 37 -1.69 -9.75 -1.57
C GLU A 37 -2.80 -9.59 -0.54
N ALA A 38 -2.74 -8.54 0.29
CA ALA A 38 -3.75 -8.29 1.30
C ALA A 38 -5.13 -7.96 0.70
N GLN A 39 -5.18 -7.52 -0.57
CA GLN A 39 -6.37 -7.11 -1.32
C GLN A 39 -7.29 -6.10 -0.59
N LYS A 40 -6.77 -5.41 0.43
CA LYS A 40 -7.51 -4.46 1.26
C LYS A 40 -6.59 -3.38 1.79
N PRO A 41 -7.09 -2.17 2.09
CA PRO A 41 -6.28 -1.14 2.70
C PRO A 41 -5.79 -1.57 4.10
N LEU A 42 -4.48 -1.45 4.34
CA LEU A 42 -3.84 -1.82 5.61
C LEU A 42 -3.39 -0.58 6.37
N ARG A 43 -3.59 -0.57 7.70
CA ARG A 43 -2.99 0.44 8.58
C ARG A 43 -1.48 0.19 8.72
N ILE A 44 -0.74 1.22 9.13
CA ILE A 44 0.71 1.13 9.28
C ILE A 44 1.17 -0.04 10.15
N TYR A 45 0.54 -0.32 11.29
CA TYR A 45 0.88 -1.47 12.14
C TYR A 45 0.61 -2.82 11.44
N GLN A 46 -0.39 -2.90 10.57
CA GLN A 46 -0.68 -4.11 9.80
C GLN A 46 0.36 -4.30 8.70
N VAL A 47 0.77 -3.22 8.04
CA VAL A 47 1.86 -3.23 7.07
C VAL A 47 3.17 -3.62 7.78
N ALA A 48 3.47 -3.03 8.94
CA ALA A 48 4.64 -3.37 9.74
C ALA A 48 4.66 -4.86 10.12
N LYS A 49 3.51 -5.41 10.56
CA LYS A 49 3.39 -6.84 10.88
C LYS A 49 3.65 -7.76 9.69
N VAL A 50 3.15 -7.42 8.51
CA VAL A 50 3.38 -8.21 7.28
C VAL A 50 4.84 -8.15 6.86
N LEU A 51 5.49 -7.00 7.05
CA LEU A 51 6.88 -6.75 6.68
C LEU A 51 7.87 -7.09 7.80
N GLU A 52 7.41 -7.76 8.86
CA GLU A 52 8.21 -8.15 10.04
C GLU A 52 8.99 -6.98 10.68
N VAL A 53 8.39 -5.79 10.67
CA VAL A 53 8.88 -4.61 11.38
C VAL A 53 8.20 -4.55 12.75
N SER A 54 8.99 -4.67 13.81
CA SER A 54 8.50 -4.53 15.18
C SER A 54 8.05 -3.09 15.45
N GLU A 55 6.94 -2.93 16.17
CA GLU A 55 6.49 -1.63 16.66
C GLU A 55 7.41 -1.09 17.78
N GLU A 56 8.16 -1.97 18.45
CA GLU A 56 9.15 -1.61 19.48
C GLU A 56 10.44 -1.05 18.87
N ASP A 57 10.69 -1.34 17.59
CA ASP A 57 11.79 -0.75 16.83
C ASP A 57 11.33 0.60 16.26
N GLU A 58 11.38 1.63 17.11
CA GLU A 58 10.90 2.98 16.77
C GLU A 58 11.57 3.54 15.51
N GLU A 59 12.86 3.24 15.30
CA GLU A 59 13.61 3.73 14.16
C GLU A 59 13.09 3.12 12.85
N ARG A 60 12.95 1.78 12.78
CA ARG A 60 12.44 1.10 11.59
C ARG A 60 10.96 1.42 11.36
N TYR A 61 10.17 1.51 12.41
CA TYR A 61 8.74 1.83 12.30
C TYR A 61 8.51 3.26 11.76
N GLU A 62 9.26 4.25 12.27
CA GLU A 62 9.19 5.62 11.77
C GLU A 62 9.73 5.73 10.33
N ALA A 63 10.77 4.97 10.00
CA ALA A 63 11.27 4.89 8.63
C ALA A 63 10.22 4.33 7.65
N LEU A 64 9.49 3.27 8.04
CA LEU A 64 8.36 2.74 7.28
C LEU A 64 7.23 3.78 7.14
N SER A 65 6.89 4.49 8.21
CA SER A 65 5.91 5.59 8.21
C SER A 65 6.26 6.67 7.18
N ARG A 66 7.53 7.12 7.18
CA ARG A 66 8.03 8.12 6.23
C ARG A 66 7.98 7.61 4.80
N ARG A 67 8.34 6.35 4.57
CA ARG A 67 8.30 5.72 3.25
C ARG A 67 6.88 5.63 2.71
N LEU A 68 5.90 5.18 3.51
CA LEU A 68 4.49 5.14 3.14
C LEU A 68 3.95 6.53 2.79
N LYS A 69 4.30 7.57 3.57
CA LYS A 69 3.93 8.97 3.27
C LYS A 69 4.51 9.44 1.94
N ALA A 70 5.78 9.13 1.67
CA ALA A 70 6.42 9.46 0.39
C ALA A 70 5.72 8.75 -0.78
N MET A 71 5.39 7.46 -0.64
CA MET A 71 4.66 6.70 -1.67
C MET A 71 3.25 7.23 -1.94
N VAL A 72 2.56 7.74 -0.92
CA VAL A 72 1.27 8.42 -1.08
C VAL A 72 1.44 9.74 -1.85
N ARG A 73 2.45 10.54 -1.48
CA ARG A 73 2.76 11.79 -2.19
C ARG A 73 3.14 11.54 -3.65
N ASP A 74 3.89 10.48 -3.92
CA ASP A 74 4.29 10.07 -5.26
C ASP A 74 3.12 9.45 -6.07
N GLY A 75 1.92 9.35 -5.48
CA GLY A 75 0.71 8.84 -6.16
C GLY A 75 0.67 7.32 -6.35
N GLN A 76 1.52 6.56 -5.67
CA GLN A 76 1.55 5.11 -5.80
C GLN A 76 0.57 4.42 -4.84
N LEU A 77 0.43 5.00 -3.65
CA LEU A 77 -0.52 4.58 -2.63
C LEU A 77 -1.54 5.69 -2.40
N ILE A 78 -2.67 5.29 -1.84
CA ILE A 78 -3.68 6.22 -1.34
C ILE A 78 -3.92 5.93 0.14
N ARG A 79 -4.03 6.99 0.94
CA ARG A 79 -4.39 6.91 2.34
C ARG A 79 -5.87 7.23 2.48
N ASN A 80 -6.65 6.28 3.00
CA ASN A 80 -8.06 6.50 3.26
C ASN A 80 -8.28 7.37 4.52
N ARG A 81 -9.53 7.82 4.73
CA ARG A 81 -9.91 8.63 5.90
C ARG A 81 -9.68 7.97 7.25
N ARG A 82 -9.55 6.63 7.29
CA ARG A 82 -9.29 5.82 8.49
C ARG A 82 -7.80 5.61 8.74
N GLY A 83 -6.94 6.25 7.95
CA GLY A 83 -5.49 6.17 8.05
C GLY A 83 -4.87 4.90 7.50
N ALA A 84 -5.60 4.08 6.75
CA ALA A 84 -5.07 2.89 6.08
C ALA A 84 -4.60 3.22 4.66
N PHE A 85 -3.59 2.48 4.21
CA PHE A 85 -2.93 2.60 2.91
C PHE A 85 -3.42 1.51 1.98
N GLY A 86 -3.74 1.88 0.73
CA GLY A 86 -4.12 0.93 -0.31
C GLY A 86 -3.47 1.28 -1.64
N LEU A 87 -3.47 0.33 -2.57
CA LEU A 87 -2.99 0.53 -3.94
C LEU A 87 -3.93 1.47 -4.69
N LEU A 88 -3.38 2.49 -5.34
CA LEU A 88 -4.18 3.44 -6.13
C LEU A 88 -4.97 2.71 -7.24
N LYS A 89 -4.34 1.73 -7.91
CA LYS A 89 -4.95 0.97 -9.02
C LYS A 89 -6.11 0.05 -8.60
N LYS A 90 -6.18 -0.36 -7.32
CA LYS A 90 -7.20 -1.31 -6.81
C LYS A 90 -8.31 -0.63 -6.01
N MET A 91 -8.19 0.66 -5.72
CA MET A 91 -9.37 1.41 -5.30
C MET A 91 -10.13 1.73 -6.58
N ASP A 92 -11.27 1.08 -6.78
CA ASP A 92 -12.20 1.24 -7.90
C ASP A 92 -12.80 2.66 -7.89
N LEU A 93 -11.93 3.66 -8.09
CA LEU A 93 -12.22 5.07 -7.91
C LEU A 93 -12.78 5.63 -9.21
N ILE A 94 -14.05 6.01 -9.17
CA ILE A 94 -14.69 6.71 -10.27
C ILE A 94 -14.33 8.20 -10.16
N LYS A 95 -13.42 8.65 -11.03
CA LYS A 95 -13.10 10.08 -11.15
C LYS A 95 -14.23 10.80 -11.89
N GLY A 96 -14.75 11.90 -11.33
CA GLY A 96 -15.88 12.60 -11.91
C GLY A 96 -16.16 13.96 -11.27
N ARG A 97 -17.09 14.70 -11.88
CA ARG A 97 -17.62 15.96 -11.35
C ARG A 97 -18.89 15.69 -10.57
N VAL A 98 -18.98 16.20 -9.35
CA VAL A 98 -20.22 16.14 -8.56
C VAL A 98 -21.09 17.35 -8.92
N LEU A 99 -22.32 17.09 -9.37
CA LEU A 99 -23.37 18.09 -9.58
C LEU A 99 -24.28 18.10 -8.36
N GLY A 100 -24.29 19.21 -7.61
CA GLY A 100 -25.16 19.40 -6.46
C GLY A 100 -26.53 19.95 -6.84
N HIS A 101 -27.59 19.41 -6.26
CA HIS A 101 -28.97 19.89 -6.38
C HIS A 101 -29.37 20.70 -5.13
N PRO A 102 -30.11 21.81 -5.27
CA PRO A 102 -30.55 22.64 -4.14
C PRO A 102 -31.34 21.89 -3.05
N ASP A 103 -32.04 20.83 -3.43
CA ASP A 103 -32.84 19.98 -2.54
C ASP A 103 -32.01 19.00 -1.67
N GLY A 104 -30.68 19.08 -1.73
CA GLY A 104 -29.78 18.36 -0.81
C GLY A 104 -29.24 17.02 -1.29
N TYR A 105 -29.36 16.71 -2.59
CA TYR A 105 -28.74 15.53 -3.21
C TYR A 105 -27.80 15.93 -4.34
N GLY A 106 -27.01 15.00 -4.86
CA GLY A 106 -26.11 15.27 -5.98
C GLY A 106 -25.73 14.01 -6.77
N PHE A 107 -25.36 14.21 -8.02
CA PHE A 107 -24.96 13.13 -8.93
C PHE A 107 -23.47 13.24 -9.26
N LEU A 108 -22.77 12.11 -9.31
CA LEU A 108 -21.41 12.03 -9.83
C LEU A 108 -21.48 11.79 -11.34
N VAL A 109 -20.88 12.68 -12.13
CA VAL A 109 -20.68 12.50 -13.57
C VAL A 109 -19.23 12.01 -13.79
N PRO A 110 -19.02 10.73 -14.14
CA PRO A 110 -17.67 10.19 -14.38
C PRO A 110 -17.00 10.89 -15.58
N GLU A 111 -15.71 11.21 -15.49
CA GLU A 111 -14.96 11.79 -16.61
C GLU A 111 -14.77 10.80 -17.76
N GLU A 112 -14.69 9.50 -17.48
CA GLU A 112 -14.48 8.45 -18.49
C GLU A 112 -15.77 7.96 -19.17
N GLY A 113 -16.92 8.61 -18.93
CA GLY A 113 -18.19 8.20 -19.55
C GLY A 113 -18.65 6.82 -19.07
N GLY A 114 -19.34 6.78 -17.93
CA GLY A 114 -19.90 5.53 -17.41
C GLY A 114 -20.95 4.95 -18.37
N LYS A 115 -20.87 3.64 -18.64
CA LYS A 115 -21.99 2.85 -19.17
C LYS A 115 -22.98 2.54 -18.06
#